data_AF-A0A1I5B376-F1
#
_entry.id   AF-A0A1I5B376-F1
#
_cell.length_a   1.000
_cell.length_b   1.000
_cell.length_c   1.000
_cell.angle_alpha   90.00
_cell.angle_beta   90.00
_cell.angle_gamma   90.00
#
_symmetry.space_group_name_H-M   'P 1'
#
loop_
_entity.id
_entity.type
_entity.pdbx_description
1 polymer ?
#
loop_
_entity_poly.entity_id
_entity_poly.type
_entity_poly.pdbx_seq_one_letter_code
_entity_poly.pdbx_strand_id
1 'polypeptide(L)'
;MSQFWVDPENLGRSGQGYADVGDRLESIRQRVSSFGARYRGSFGDDDVGVEFFGNFDEGNETFVEGVTQLSGSLRYISEGLNENGKMYAGSRDAADELSGKFKSLGGDVPLPPGKPASYHARKPNETPQNDVMPRRPFHHSRSHAPDKPGRESKSTAQRSVTHVVGDREPEGVVTRDAQMISAMRRRATYEGEQTRVDGVPLRKNQRIVSATELEGGVVRLKVDGYSDITALDGHDLTLNGRGDQSKPYPAEEGERLFLVTEDPGSENSRKPGDQIYMEFPRDGEPSYFRQPLN
;
A
#
# COMPACT_ATOMS: atom_id res chain seq x y z
N MET A 1 12.77 -29.23 -18.04
CA MET A 1 13.18 -27.82 -17.82
C MET A 1 11.95 -26.96 -18.03
N SER A 2 11.55 -26.17 -17.04
CA SER A 2 10.47 -25.18 -17.18
C SER A 2 11.01 -23.98 -17.95
N GLN A 3 10.46 -23.70 -19.13
CA GLN A 3 10.81 -22.52 -19.90
C GLN A 3 9.98 -21.35 -19.37
N PHE A 4 10.63 -20.31 -18.85
CA PHE A 4 9.96 -19.08 -18.41
C PHE A 4 9.72 -18.20 -19.65
N TRP A 5 8.46 -18.00 -20.03
CA TRP A 5 8.09 -17.15 -21.16
C TRP A 5 7.64 -15.79 -20.63
N VAL A 6 8.29 -14.73 -21.10
CA VAL A 6 7.92 -13.34 -20.79
C VAL A 6 7.10 -12.81 -21.94
N ASP A 7 5.94 -12.23 -21.63
CA ASP A 7 5.11 -11.51 -22.60
C ASP A 7 5.56 -10.04 -22.68
N PRO A 8 6.36 -9.64 -23.70
CA PRO A 8 6.89 -8.29 -23.80
C PRO A 8 5.80 -7.23 -24.02
N GLU A 9 4.69 -7.60 -24.65
CA GLU A 9 3.59 -6.67 -24.90
C GLU A 9 2.86 -6.33 -23.61
N ASN A 10 2.62 -7.33 -22.75
CA ASN A 10 1.97 -7.10 -21.47
C ASN A 10 2.84 -6.26 -20.53
N LEU A 11 4.17 -6.42 -20.59
CA LEU A 11 5.13 -5.54 -19.91
C LEU A 11 5.01 -4.09 -20.39
N GLY A 12 4.97 -3.87 -21.70
CA GLY A 12 4.78 -2.53 -22.27
C GLY A 12 3.43 -1.90 -21.88
N ARG A 13 2.34 -2.67 -21.93
CA ARG A 13 1.01 -2.19 -21.51
C ARG A 13 0.97 -1.82 -20.02
N SER A 14 1.60 -2.63 -19.17
CA SER A 14 1.73 -2.34 -17.74
C SER A 14 2.56 -1.08 -17.51
N GLY A 15 3.68 -0.94 -18.23
CA GLY A 15 4.51 0.27 -18.22
C GLY A 15 3.71 1.53 -18.60
N GLN A 16 2.90 1.47 -19.65
CA GLN A 16 2.02 2.57 -20.04
C GLN A 16 0.99 2.91 -18.95
N GLY A 17 0.38 1.91 -18.32
CA GLY A 17 -0.56 2.13 -17.21
C GLY A 17 0.06 2.91 -16.05
N TYR A 18 1.32 2.63 -15.70
CA TYR A 18 2.05 3.40 -14.68
C TYR A 18 2.36 4.84 -15.13
N ALA A 19 2.71 5.05 -16.41
CA ALA A 19 2.91 6.40 -16.95
C ALA A 19 1.63 7.24 -16.85
N ASP A 20 0.49 6.67 -17.26
CA ASP A 20 -0.80 7.37 -17.24
C ASP A 20 -1.18 7.81 -15.81
N VAL A 21 -0.87 6.99 -14.78
CA VAL A 21 -1.09 7.38 -13.38
C VAL A 21 -0.12 8.47 -12.95
N GLY A 22 1.15 8.39 -13.35
CA GLY A 22 2.14 9.44 -13.12
C GLY A 22 1.70 10.80 -13.68
N ASP A 23 1.18 10.81 -14.91
CA ASP A 23 0.68 12.01 -15.58
C ASP A 23 -0.55 12.60 -14.88
N ARG A 24 -1.45 11.74 -14.38
CA ARG A 24 -2.60 12.18 -13.58
C ARG A 24 -2.19 12.84 -12.28
N LEU A 25 -1.21 12.27 -11.57
CA LEU A 25 -0.67 12.87 -10.35
C LEU A 25 -0.01 14.22 -10.62
N GLU A 26 0.73 14.34 -11.70
CA GLU A 26 1.32 15.60 -12.14
C GLU A 26 0.24 16.66 -12.44
N SER A 27 -0.86 16.27 -13.09
CA SER A 27 -2.00 17.17 -13.30
C SER A 27 -2.66 17.62 -11.99
N ILE A 28 -2.81 16.72 -11.01
CA ILE A 28 -3.31 17.06 -9.68
C ILE A 28 -2.38 18.07 -9.01
N ARG A 29 -1.07 17.83 -9.06
CA ARG A 29 -0.05 18.75 -8.51
C ARG A 29 -0.21 20.16 -9.07
N GLN A 30 -0.31 20.29 -10.39
CA GLN A 30 -0.44 21.59 -11.07
C GLN A 30 -1.72 22.34 -10.68
N ARG A 31 -2.82 21.62 -10.41
CA ARG A 31 -4.07 22.24 -9.95
C ARG A 31 -3.93 22.74 -8.52
N VAL A 32 -3.38 21.90 -7.64
CA VAL A 32 -3.28 22.17 -6.20
C VAL A 32 -2.21 23.22 -5.89
N SER A 33 -1.12 23.30 -6.66
CA SER A 33 -0.08 24.32 -6.46
C SER A 33 -0.59 25.76 -6.59
N SER A 34 -1.75 25.97 -7.22
CA SER A 34 -2.38 27.30 -7.34
C SER A 34 -3.24 27.70 -6.14
N PHE A 35 -3.52 26.79 -5.20
CA PHE A 35 -4.48 27.02 -4.12
C PHE A 35 -3.96 28.00 -3.07
N GLY A 36 -2.68 27.96 -2.69
CA GLY A 36 -2.09 28.92 -1.76
C GLY A 36 -2.34 30.38 -2.16
N ALA A 37 -2.02 30.74 -3.41
CA ALA A 37 -2.25 32.08 -3.93
C ALA A 37 -3.75 32.47 -3.99
N ARG A 38 -4.62 31.52 -4.29
CA ARG A 38 -6.08 31.77 -4.39
C ARG A 38 -6.74 31.99 -3.03
N TYR A 39 -6.37 31.19 -2.04
CA TYR A 39 -7.01 31.22 -0.73
C TYR A 39 -6.37 32.21 0.24
N ARG A 40 -5.16 32.72 -0.03
CA ARG A 40 -4.52 33.73 0.83
C ARG A 40 -5.44 34.91 1.17
N GLY A 41 -6.19 35.42 0.19
CA GLY A 41 -7.13 36.53 0.41
C GLY A 41 -8.40 36.16 1.18
N SER A 42 -8.64 34.87 1.45
CA SER A 42 -9.83 34.37 2.14
C SER A 42 -9.65 34.21 3.65
N PHE A 43 -8.41 34.21 4.16
CA PHE A 43 -8.13 33.94 5.58
C PHE A 43 -8.07 35.19 6.45
N GLY A 44 -8.15 36.39 5.87
CA GLY A 44 -7.94 37.64 6.61
C GLY A 44 -6.46 38.00 6.78
N ASP A 45 -6.22 39.23 7.21
CA ASP A 45 -4.88 39.79 7.44
C ASP A 45 -4.56 39.99 8.93
N ASP A 46 -5.44 39.53 9.83
CA ASP A 46 -5.17 39.48 11.26
C ASP A 46 -4.20 38.34 11.62
N ASP A 47 -3.68 38.38 12.84
CA ASP A 47 -2.67 37.41 13.30
C ASP A 47 -3.14 35.95 13.18
N VAL A 48 -4.44 35.71 13.41
CA VAL A 48 -5.05 34.38 13.32
C VAL A 48 -5.14 33.90 11.87
N GLY A 49 -5.53 34.78 10.96
CA GLY A 49 -5.60 34.53 9.52
C GLY A 49 -4.22 34.26 8.93
N VAL A 50 -3.20 35.00 9.35
CA VAL A 50 -1.80 34.80 8.94
C VAL A 50 -1.27 33.46 9.44
N GLU A 51 -1.50 33.10 10.71
CA GLU A 51 -1.09 31.81 11.27
C GLU A 51 -1.79 30.63 10.58
N PHE A 52 -3.10 30.72 10.39
CA PHE A 52 -3.88 29.69 9.71
C PHE A 52 -3.42 29.50 8.26
N PHE A 53 -3.20 30.60 7.53
CA PHE A 53 -2.68 30.52 6.17
C PHE A 53 -1.28 29.90 6.12
N GLY A 54 -0.40 30.22 7.09
CA GLY A 54 0.92 29.59 7.19
C GLY A 54 0.83 28.07 7.31
N ASN A 55 -0.01 27.56 8.23
CA ASN A 55 -0.24 26.12 8.40
C ASN A 55 -0.85 25.48 7.14
N PHE A 56 -1.79 26.17 6.48
CA PHE A 56 -2.38 25.71 5.23
C PHE A 56 -1.35 25.61 4.10
N ASP A 57 -0.51 26.63 3.93
CA ASP A 57 0.50 26.70 2.87
C ASP A 57 1.57 25.61 3.07
N GLU A 58 2.05 25.41 4.31
CA GLU A 58 2.97 24.32 4.65
C GLU A 58 2.37 22.93 4.37
N GLY A 59 1.10 22.72 4.74
CA GLY A 59 0.39 21.47 4.43
C GLY A 59 0.22 21.25 2.92
N ASN A 60 -0.06 22.32 2.18
CA ASN A 60 -0.18 22.28 0.72
C ASN A 60 1.17 21.99 0.04
N GLU A 61 2.27 22.58 0.51
CA GLU A 61 3.63 22.28 0.05
C GLU A 61 4.00 20.81 0.30
N THR A 62 3.73 20.31 1.52
CA THR A 62 3.98 18.91 1.90
C THR A 62 3.21 17.95 0.99
N PHE A 63 1.94 18.25 0.71
CA PHE A 63 1.12 17.46 -0.23
C PHE A 63 1.71 17.47 -1.65
N VAL A 64 2.07 18.65 -2.17
CA VAL A 64 2.65 18.83 -3.51
C VAL A 64 3.98 18.07 -3.65
N GLU A 65 4.81 18.08 -2.62
CA GLU A 65 6.06 17.32 -2.59
C GLU A 65 5.79 15.82 -2.64
N GLY A 66 4.86 15.32 -1.81
CA GLY A 66 4.49 13.90 -1.78
C GLY A 66 3.96 13.40 -3.14
N VAL A 67 3.10 14.18 -3.79
CA VAL A 67 2.61 13.88 -5.15
C VAL A 67 3.76 13.85 -6.17
N THR A 68 4.73 14.75 -6.04
CA THR A 68 5.92 14.80 -6.92
C THR A 68 6.80 13.56 -6.75
N GLN A 69 7.04 13.13 -5.52
CA GLN A 69 7.84 11.92 -5.26
C GLN A 69 7.14 10.66 -5.81
N LEU A 70 5.83 10.55 -5.63
CA LEU A 70 5.05 9.43 -6.13
C LEU A 70 5.00 9.39 -7.67
N SER A 71 4.76 10.53 -8.34
CA SER A 71 4.76 10.60 -9.81
C SER A 71 6.13 10.22 -10.39
N GLY A 72 7.23 10.68 -9.78
CA GLY A 72 8.58 10.29 -10.17
C GLY A 72 8.84 8.79 -10.05
N SER A 73 8.37 8.16 -8.97
CA SER A 73 8.51 6.72 -8.74
C SER A 73 7.76 5.89 -9.79
N LEU A 74 6.52 6.30 -10.12
CA LEU A 74 5.71 5.65 -11.15
C LEU A 74 6.35 5.78 -12.54
N ARG A 75 6.94 6.94 -12.84
CA ARG A 75 7.66 7.16 -14.10
C ARG A 75 8.89 6.26 -14.22
N TYR A 76 9.66 6.11 -13.15
CA TYR A 76 10.79 5.18 -13.10
C TYR A 76 10.36 3.72 -13.36
N ILE A 77 9.27 3.28 -12.71
CA ILE A 77 8.71 1.93 -12.93
C ILE A 77 8.25 1.76 -14.37
N SER A 78 7.54 2.75 -14.92
CA SER A 78 7.07 2.76 -16.31
C SER A 78 8.22 2.63 -17.30
N GLU A 79 9.26 3.46 -17.16
CA GLU A 79 10.45 3.44 -18.00
C GLU A 79 11.14 2.06 -17.94
N GLY A 80 11.29 1.50 -16.74
CA GLY A 80 11.89 0.17 -16.54
C GLY A 80 11.09 -0.97 -17.20
N LEU A 81 9.76 -0.96 -17.08
CA LEU A 81 8.90 -1.98 -17.70
C LEU A 81 8.91 -1.87 -19.23
N ASN A 82 8.85 -0.64 -19.77
CA ASN A 82 8.88 -0.39 -21.20
C ASN A 82 10.23 -0.80 -21.82
N GLU A 83 11.33 -0.45 -21.16
CA GLU A 83 12.67 -0.82 -21.63
C GLU A 83 12.88 -2.33 -21.60
N ASN A 84 12.49 -3.00 -20.51
CA ASN A 84 12.54 -4.46 -20.42
C ASN A 84 11.66 -5.12 -21.49
N GLY A 85 10.45 -4.61 -21.73
CA GLY A 85 9.56 -5.09 -22.80
C GLY A 85 10.23 -5.06 -24.17
N LYS A 86 10.92 -3.96 -24.51
CA LYS A 86 11.70 -3.86 -25.76
C LYS A 86 12.84 -4.86 -25.83
N MET A 87 13.58 -5.06 -24.74
CA MET A 87 14.69 -6.04 -24.71
C MET A 87 14.19 -7.46 -24.95
N TYR A 88 13.06 -7.84 -24.34
CA TYR A 88 12.47 -9.16 -24.53
C TYR A 88 11.90 -9.36 -25.94
N ALA A 89 11.24 -8.34 -26.49
CA ALA A 89 10.77 -8.36 -27.88
C ALA A 89 11.93 -8.57 -28.87
N GLY A 90 13.00 -7.78 -28.75
CA GLY A 90 14.18 -7.92 -29.62
C GLY A 90 14.87 -9.27 -29.47
N SER A 91 14.90 -9.84 -28.26
CA SER A 91 15.44 -11.18 -28.02
C SER A 91 14.58 -12.27 -28.68
N ARG A 92 13.25 -12.10 -28.68
CA ARG A 92 12.32 -13.00 -29.36
C ARG A 92 12.50 -12.93 -30.88
N ASP A 93 12.54 -11.72 -31.45
CA ASP A 93 12.72 -11.52 -32.89
C ASP A 93 14.04 -12.15 -33.39
N ALA A 94 15.13 -11.99 -32.61
CA ALA A 94 16.41 -12.61 -32.92
C ALA A 94 16.36 -14.14 -32.86
N ALA A 95 15.64 -14.70 -31.89
CA ALA A 95 15.44 -16.14 -31.78
C ALA A 95 14.59 -16.70 -32.94
N ASP A 96 13.53 -15.99 -33.32
CA ASP A 96 12.67 -16.34 -34.46
C ASP A 96 13.44 -16.25 -35.78
N GLU A 97 14.29 -15.23 -35.97
CA GLU A 97 15.18 -15.12 -37.15
C GLU A 97 16.18 -16.28 -37.22
N LEU A 98 16.83 -16.63 -36.11
CA LEU A 98 17.75 -17.77 -36.04
C LEU A 98 17.03 -19.09 -36.35
N SER A 99 15.85 -19.29 -35.77
CA SER A 99 15.00 -20.46 -36.02
C SER A 99 14.61 -20.55 -37.51
N GLY A 100 14.25 -19.42 -38.12
CA GLY A 100 13.99 -19.32 -39.56
C GLY A 100 15.19 -19.70 -40.42
N LYS A 101 16.40 -19.21 -40.06
CA LYS A 101 17.65 -19.59 -40.73
C LYS A 101 17.92 -21.08 -40.63
N PHE A 102 17.81 -21.68 -39.44
CA PHE A 102 17.94 -23.13 -39.26
C PHE A 102 16.94 -23.93 -40.10
N LYS A 103 15.67 -23.50 -40.15
CA LYS A 103 14.64 -24.15 -40.96
C LYS A 103 14.95 -24.06 -42.47
N SER A 104 15.47 -22.92 -42.93
CA SER A 104 15.86 -22.71 -44.32
C SER A 104 17.09 -23.52 -44.75
N LEU A 105 18.02 -23.76 -43.82
CA LEU A 105 19.23 -24.57 -44.03
C LEU A 105 19.00 -26.07 -43.79
N GLY A 106 17.89 -26.45 -43.14
CA GLY A 106 17.49 -27.82 -42.81
C GLY A 106 17.06 -28.69 -43.99
N GLY A 107 17.40 -28.32 -45.23
CA GLY A 107 17.58 -29.31 -46.28
C GLY A 107 18.85 -30.11 -46.00
N ASP A 108 18.74 -31.23 -45.28
CA ASP A 108 19.79 -32.26 -45.06
C ASP A 108 21.21 -31.76 -44.74
N VAL A 109 21.38 -30.74 -43.89
CA VAL A 109 22.72 -30.36 -43.39
C VAL A 109 22.98 -31.01 -42.02
N PRO A 110 24.02 -31.87 -41.88
CA PRO A 110 24.41 -32.47 -40.61
C PRO A 110 24.78 -31.39 -39.58
N LEU A 111 24.21 -31.48 -38.38
CA LEU A 111 24.47 -30.54 -37.28
C LEU A 111 25.96 -30.60 -36.85
N PRO A 112 26.71 -29.48 -36.88
CA PRO A 112 28.02 -29.43 -36.25
C PRO A 112 27.89 -29.46 -34.71
N PRO A 113 28.86 -30.04 -33.99
CA PRO A 113 28.83 -30.13 -32.53
C PRO A 113 28.84 -28.73 -31.89
N GLY A 114 27.76 -28.42 -31.16
CA GLY A 114 27.52 -27.09 -30.60
C GLY A 114 28.55 -26.66 -29.55
N LYS A 115 29.15 -25.49 -29.76
CA LYS A 115 29.76 -24.72 -28.67
C LYS A 115 28.68 -23.82 -28.06
N PRO A 116 28.50 -23.80 -26.73
CA PRO A 116 27.50 -22.95 -26.09
C PRO A 116 27.83 -21.47 -26.36
N ALA A 117 26.83 -20.71 -26.80
CA ALA A 117 26.94 -19.26 -26.94
C ALA A 117 27.21 -18.65 -25.56
N SER A 118 28.37 -18.02 -25.40
CA SER A 118 28.70 -17.27 -24.20
C SER A 118 27.85 -15.99 -24.16
N TYR A 119 26.81 -15.97 -23.33
CA TYR A 119 26.11 -14.75 -22.98
C TYR A 119 27.06 -13.86 -22.17
N HIS A 120 27.56 -12.80 -22.81
CA HIS A 120 28.09 -11.67 -22.05
C HIS A 120 26.91 -10.92 -21.45
N ALA A 121 26.54 -11.25 -20.21
CA ALA A 121 25.74 -10.36 -19.38
C ALA A 121 26.47 -9.01 -19.38
N ARG A 122 25.89 -8.02 -20.07
CA ARG A 122 26.37 -6.64 -19.97
C ARG A 122 26.26 -6.30 -18.49
N LYS A 123 27.40 -6.07 -17.83
CA LYS A 123 27.42 -5.50 -16.49
C LYS A 123 26.50 -4.28 -16.53
N PRO A 124 25.60 -4.09 -15.54
CA PRO A 124 24.78 -2.90 -15.47
C PRO A 124 25.74 -1.71 -15.48
N ASN A 125 25.76 -1.00 -16.60
CA ASN A 125 26.61 0.16 -16.76
C ASN A 125 25.96 1.25 -15.91
N GLU A 126 26.68 1.62 -14.85
CA GLU A 126 26.56 2.87 -14.10
C GLU A 126 25.13 3.37 -13.90
N THR A 127 24.59 3.02 -12.73
CA THR A 127 23.62 3.86 -12.03
C THR A 127 24.06 5.33 -12.19
N PRO A 128 23.22 6.24 -12.71
CA PRO A 128 23.47 7.66 -12.48
C PRO A 128 23.63 7.79 -10.97
N GLN A 129 24.78 8.31 -10.52
CA GLN A 129 24.93 8.85 -9.18
C GLN A 129 23.95 10.02 -9.04
N ASN A 130 22.65 9.72 -8.95
CA ASN A 130 21.70 10.64 -8.37
C ASN A 130 21.99 10.59 -6.89
N ASP A 131 22.44 11.74 -6.42
CA ASP A 131 22.75 12.07 -5.05
C ASP A 131 22.01 11.19 -4.04
N VAL A 132 22.82 10.56 -3.20
CA VAL A 132 22.41 10.04 -1.89
C VAL A 132 21.41 11.02 -1.31
N MET A 133 20.12 10.64 -1.31
CA MET A 133 19.10 11.42 -0.65
C MET A 133 19.58 11.65 0.79
N PRO A 134 19.80 12.89 1.23
CA PRO A 134 19.97 13.14 2.64
C PRO A 134 18.64 12.75 3.27
N ARG A 135 18.64 11.65 4.03
CA ARG A 135 17.63 11.40 5.05
C ARG A 135 17.70 12.58 6.01
N ARG A 136 16.94 13.64 5.74
CA ARG A 136 16.78 14.73 6.70
C ARG A 136 16.10 14.11 7.93
N PRO A 137 16.70 14.21 9.11
CA PRO A 137 16.00 13.87 10.33
C PRO A 137 14.84 14.86 10.45
N PHE A 138 13.62 14.34 10.54
CA PHE A 138 12.50 15.11 11.05
C PHE A 138 12.86 15.56 12.47
N HIS A 139 13.33 16.80 12.60
CA HIS A 139 13.50 17.42 13.90
C HIS A 139 12.10 17.74 14.44
N HIS A 140 11.62 16.88 15.33
CA HIS A 140 10.48 17.21 16.17
C HIS A 140 10.80 18.47 16.97
N SER A 141 10.06 19.54 16.71
CA SER A 141 9.95 20.69 17.59
C SER A 141 9.60 20.19 18.99
N ARG A 142 10.51 20.38 19.94
CA ARG A 142 10.27 20.19 21.37
C ARG A 142 9.21 21.18 21.83
N SER A 143 7.95 20.75 21.88
CA SER A 143 6.95 21.35 22.75
C SER A 143 7.18 20.84 24.17
N HIS A 144 7.53 21.73 25.10
CA HIS A 144 7.53 21.48 26.54
C HIS A 144 6.13 21.05 26.99
N ALA A 145 6.00 19.80 27.43
CA ALA A 145 4.85 19.34 28.21
C ALA A 145 5.21 19.39 29.71
N PRO A 146 4.34 19.93 30.58
CA PRO A 146 4.54 19.89 32.02
C PRO A 146 4.26 18.48 32.57
N ASP A 147 5.05 18.11 33.58
CA ASP A 147 4.89 16.90 34.39
C ASP A 147 3.43 16.67 34.80
N LYS A 148 2.90 15.49 34.47
CA LYS A 148 1.66 14.97 35.05
C LYS A 148 1.94 13.66 35.79
N PRO A 149 1.41 13.50 37.01
CA PRO A 149 1.66 12.34 37.85
C PRO A 149 0.96 11.09 37.31
N GLY A 150 1.61 9.95 37.53
CA GLY A 150 1.22 8.63 37.05
C GLY A 150 -0.24 8.28 37.34
N ARG A 151 -0.97 7.95 36.27
CA ARG A 151 -2.30 7.36 36.33
C ARG A 151 -2.13 5.86 36.08
N GLU A 152 -2.21 5.08 37.15
CA GLU A 152 -2.35 3.62 37.06
C GLU A 152 -3.60 3.29 36.23
N SER A 153 -3.38 2.90 34.97
CA SER A 153 -4.43 2.39 34.11
C SER A 153 -4.68 0.94 34.50
N LYS A 154 -5.72 0.71 35.29
CA LYS A 154 -6.26 -0.62 35.52
C LYS A 154 -6.78 -1.16 34.18
N SER A 155 -5.94 -1.95 33.51
CA SER A 155 -6.30 -2.75 32.34
C SER A 155 -7.43 -3.69 32.74
N THR A 156 -8.65 -3.35 32.31
CA THR A 156 -9.79 -4.26 32.38
C THR A 156 -9.68 -5.09 31.11
N ALA A 157 -9.43 -6.39 31.24
CA ALA A 157 -9.32 -7.30 30.10
C ALA A 157 -10.61 -7.27 29.28
N GLN A 158 -10.66 -6.43 28.24
CA GLN A 158 -11.67 -6.49 27.20
C GLN A 158 -11.49 -7.84 26.50
N ARG A 159 -12.52 -8.69 26.57
CA ARG A 159 -12.56 -9.92 25.79
C ARG A 159 -12.50 -9.53 24.32
N SER A 160 -11.52 -10.04 23.58
CA SER A 160 -11.48 -9.95 22.13
C SER A 160 -12.75 -10.59 21.58
N VAL A 161 -13.56 -9.79 20.89
CA VAL A 161 -14.71 -10.29 20.14
C VAL A 161 -14.25 -10.52 18.71
N THR A 162 -14.33 -11.78 18.29
CA THR A 162 -14.08 -12.19 16.92
C THR A 162 -15.38 -12.09 16.13
N HIS A 163 -15.35 -11.34 15.03
CA HIS A 163 -16.53 -11.09 14.22
C HIS A 163 -16.42 -11.79 12.87
N VAL A 164 -17.32 -12.75 12.67
CA VAL A 164 -17.43 -13.54 11.44
C VAL A 164 -18.21 -12.73 10.40
N VAL A 165 -17.60 -12.54 9.23
CA VAL A 165 -18.12 -11.72 8.10
C VAL A 165 -18.50 -12.58 6.88
N GLY A 166 -18.51 -13.91 7.01
CA GLY A 166 -18.78 -14.83 5.90
C GLY A 166 -20.10 -14.61 5.13
N ASP A 167 -20.48 -15.54 4.24
CA ASP A 167 -21.60 -15.41 3.28
C ASP A 167 -22.98 -15.03 3.87
N ARG A 168 -23.16 -15.08 5.19
CA ARG A 168 -24.36 -14.61 5.86
C ARG A 168 -24.26 -13.12 6.09
N GLU A 169 -25.27 -12.37 5.63
CA GLU A 169 -25.39 -10.97 5.99
C GLU A 169 -25.34 -10.83 7.52
N PRO A 170 -24.47 -9.96 8.07
CA PRO A 170 -24.40 -9.78 9.50
C PRO A 170 -25.76 -9.31 10.03
N GLU A 171 -26.18 -9.82 11.18
CA GLU A 171 -27.43 -9.38 11.80
C GLU A 171 -27.31 -7.89 12.19
N GLY A 172 -28.38 -7.12 11.97
CA GLY A 172 -28.45 -5.72 12.40
C GLY A 172 -27.73 -4.71 11.51
N VAL A 173 -27.48 -5.01 10.23
CA VAL A 173 -26.94 -4.01 9.30
C VAL A 173 -27.91 -2.84 9.13
N VAL A 174 -27.44 -1.64 9.45
CA VAL A 174 -28.22 -0.39 9.28
C VAL A 174 -27.73 0.36 8.05
N THR A 175 -28.65 0.88 7.23
CA THR A 175 -28.28 1.80 6.15
C THR A 175 -28.07 3.21 6.71
N ARG A 176 -26.93 3.83 6.41
CA ARG A 176 -26.57 5.19 6.86
C ARG A 176 -25.92 5.96 5.72
N ASP A 177 -26.00 7.29 5.75
CA ASP A 177 -25.37 8.16 4.76
C ASP A 177 -23.86 7.90 4.66
N ALA A 178 -23.26 8.33 3.54
CA ALA A 178 -21.83 8.23 3.32
C ALA A 178 -21.05 8.89 4.47
N GLN A 179 -20.27 8.09 5.17
CA GLN A 179 -19.41 8.50 6.27
C GLN A 179 -17.95 8.29 5.89
N MET A 180 -17.05 9.06 6.50
CA MET A 180 -15.61 8.83 6.37
C MET A 180 -15.26 7.40 6.81
N ILE A 181 -14.43 6.73 6.01
CA ILE A 181 -13.92 5.38 6.25
C ILE A 181 -12.45 5.50 6.67
N SER A 182 -12.01 4.65 7.60
CA SER A 182 -10.62 4.64 8.04
C SER A 182 -9.68 4.25 6.91
N ALA A 183 -8.55 4.96 6.78
CA ALA A 183 -7.49 4.54 5.88
C ALA A 183 -6.88 3.25 6.41
N MET A 184 -6.90 2.19 5.60
CA MET A 184 -6.31 0.91 5.94
C MET A 184 -4.92 0.79 5.32
N ARG A 185 -3.95 0.34 6.12
CA ARG A 185 -2.60 0.09 5.65
C ARG A 185 -2.20 -1.34 5.98
N ARG A 186 -1.65 -2.01 4.98
CA ARG A 186 -0.95 -3.28 5.17
C ARG A 186 0.53 -2.99 5.33
N ARG A 187 1.11 -3.48 6.42
CA ARG A 187 2.56 -3.42 6.58
C ARG A 187 3.24 -4.47 5.70
N ALA A 188 4.30 -4.07 5.02
CA ALA A 188 5.20 -5.01 4.36
C ALA A 188 6.01 -5.75 5.44
N THR A 189 5.89 -7.07 5.47
CA THR A 189 6.77 -7.96 6.23
C THR A 189 7.96 -8.33 5.36
N TYR A 190 9.18 -8.29 5.91
CA TYR A 190 10.36 -8.73 5.18
C TYR A 190 10.37 -10.26 5.02
N GLU A 191 11.15 -10.76 4.06
CA GLU A 191 11.32 -12.19 3.84
C GLU A 191 11.93 -12.87 5.09
N GLY A 192 11.24 -13.88 5.62
CA GLY A 192 11.62 -14.58 6.84
C GLY A 192 11.11 -13.95 8.13
N GLU A 193 10.40 -12.81 8.07
CA GLU A 193 9.69 -12.30 9.23
C GLU A 193 8.37 -13.05 9.44
N GLN A 194 8.11 -13.44 10.69
CA GLN A 194 6.84 -14.07 11.06
C GLN A 194 6.14 -13.26 12.14
N THR A 195 4.97 -12.74 11.80
CA THR A 195 4.09 -12.05 12.76
C THR A 195 3.40 -13.07 13.66
N ARG A 196 3.27 -12.72 14.94
CA ARG A 196 2.61 -13.52 15.97
C ARG A 196 1.63 -12.67 16.76
N VAL A 197 0.52 -13.26 17.16
CA VAL A 197 -0.48 -12.71 18.06
C VAL A 197 -0.53 -13.63 19.28
N ASP A 198 -0.26 -13.10 20.46
CA ASP A 198 -0.14 -13.85 21.71
C ASP A 198 0.82 -15.05 21.59
N GLY A 199 1.94 -14.82 20.90
CA GLY A 199 2.96 -15.85 20.61
C GLY A 199 2.57 -16.87 19.53
N VAL A 200 1.34 -16.86 19.02
CA VAL A 200 0.86 -17.76 17.97
C VAL A 200 1.14 -17.16 16.59
N PRO A 201 1.85 -17.86 15.69
CA PRO A 201 2.08 -17.37 14.34
C PRO A 201 0.79 -17.26 13.54
N LEU A 202 0.70 -16.24 12.70
CA LEU A 202 -0.44 -16.05 11.80
C LEU A 202 -0.58 -17.23 10.83
N ARG A 203 -1.83 -17.60 10.53
CA ARG A 203 -2.16 -18.56 9.47
C ARG A 203 -1.91 -17.94 8.08
N LYS A 204 -1.82 -18.80 7.06
CA LYS A 204 -1.53 -18.39 5.67
C LYS A 204 -2.49 -17.33 5.12
N ASN A 205 -3.76 -17.37 5.51
CA ASN A 205 -4.81 -16.43 5.08
C ASN A 205 -5.08 -15.32 6.11
N GLN A 206 -4.28 -15.22 7.16
CA GLN A 206 -4.40 -14.18 8.16
C GLN A 206 -3.35 -13.10 7.92
N ARG A 207 -3.73 -11.83 8.13
CA ARG A 207 -2.76 -10.74 8.24
C ARG A 207 -3.18 -9.73 9.29
N ILE A 208 -2.22 -8.96 9.78
CA ILE A 208 -2.50 -7.74 10.54
C ILE A 208 -2.65 -6.59 9.56
N VAL A 209 -3.67 -5.77 9.77
CA VAL A 209 -3.87 -4.48 9.10
C VAL A 209 -3.91 -3.39 10.16
N SER A 210 -3.34 -2.22 9.85
CA SER A 210 -3.56 -1.01 10.64
C SER A 210 -4.67 -0.19 10.00
N ALA A 211 -5.43 0.51 10.84
CA ALA A 211 -6.44 1.44 10.39
C ALA A 211 -6.37 2.73 11.21
N THR A 212 -6.40 3.87 10.53
CA THR A 212 -6.38 5.18 11.18
C THR A 212 -7.67 5.40 11.95
N GLU A 213 -7.55 5.79 13.21
CA GLU A 213 -8.68 6.24 14.02
C GLU A 213 -9.26 7.54 13.46
N LEU A 214 -10.58 7.59 13.32
CA LEU A 214 -11.31 8.81 13.00
C LEU A 214 -11.54 9.64 14.26
N GLU A 215 -12.09 10.85 14.08
CA GLU A 215 -12.51 11.68 15.19
C GLU A 215 -13.45 10.90 16.14
N GLY A 216 -13.19 10.99 17.44
CA GLY A 216 -13.89 10.19 18.47
C GLY A 216 -13.32 8.79 18.70
N GLY A 217 -12.21 8.41 18.05
CA GLY A 217 -11.54 7.12 18.23
C GLY A 217 -12.26 5.94 17.55
N VAL A 218 -13.13 6.25 16.60
CA VAL A 218 -13.89 5.26 15.85
C VAL A 218 -13.08 4.78 14.67
N VAL A 219 -13.09 3.47 14.40
CA VAL A 219 -12.54 2.89 13.18
C VAL A 219 -13.66 2.33 12.33
N ARG A 220 -13.66 2.64 11.03
CA ARG A 220 -14.64 2.10 10.08
C ARG A 220 -13.90 1.36 8.99
N LEU A 221 -14.15 0.05 8.90
CA LEU A 221 -13.50 -0.83 7.95
C LEU A 221 -14.51 -1.30 6.92
N LYS A 222 -14.09 -1.33 5.65
CA LYS A 222 -14.78 -2.13 4.65
C LYS A 222 -14.52 -3.60 4.96
N VAL A 223 -15.58 -4.40 5.01
CA VAL A 223 -15.44 -5.81 5.43
C VAL A 223 -15.59 -6.82 4.30
N ASP A 224 -15.96 -6.37 3.10
CA ASP A 224 -15.91 -7.21 1.90
C ASP A 224 -14.47 -7.69 1.65
N GLY A 225 -14.29 -8.98 1.35
CA GLY A 225 -12.96 -9.59 1.19
C GLY A 225 -12.41 -10.26 2.44
N TYR A 226 -13.11 -10.16 3.58
CA TYR A 226 -12.72 -10.82 4.83
C TYR A 226 -13.80 -11.78 5.31
N SER A 227 -13.38 -12.95 5.79
CA SER A 227 -14.25 -13.89 6.49
C SER A 227 -14.33 -13.61 7.98
N ASP A 228 -13.32 -12.93 8.53
CA ASP A 228 -13.20 -12.65 9.95
C ASP A 228 -12.37 -11.39 10.20
N ILE A 229 -12.80 -10.57 11.17
CA ILE A 229 -12.07 -9.39 11.65
C ILE A 229 -12.10 -9.38 13.17
N THR A 230 -10.92 -9.29 13.78
CA THR A 230 -10.75 -9.22 15.24
C THR A 230 -9.88 -8.02 15.58
N ALA A 231 -10.37 -7.13 16.46
CA ALA A 231 -9.56 -6.04 16.99
C ALA A 231 -8.46 -6.58 17.92
N LEU A 232 -7.25 -6.05 17.82
CA LEU A 232 -6.07 -6.56 18.54
C LEU A 232 -5.69 -5.70 19.76
N ASP A 233 -6.62 -4.89 20.26
CA ASP A 233 -6.39 -4.07 21.45
C ASP A 233 -6.05 -4.95 22.66
N GLY A 234 -4.88 -4.73 23.27
CA GLY A 234 -4.41 -5.48 24.43
C GLY A 234 -3.78 -6.86 24.12
N HIS A 235 -3.66 -7.25 22.85
CA HIS A 235 -2.96 -8.47 22.44
C HIS A 235 -1.44 -8.27 22.37
N ASP A 236 -0.66 -9.31 22.67
CA ASP A 236 0.80 -9.27 22.50
C ASP A 236 1.16 -9.51 21.03
N LEU A 237 1.57 -8.44 20.35
CA LEU A 237 1.91 -8.46 18.93
C LEU A 237 3.41 -8.43 18.76
N THR A 238 3.94 -9.52 18.20
CA THR A 238 5.38 -9.67 17.99
C THR A 238 5.69 -10.01 16.55
N LEU A 239 6.89 -9.63 16.15
CA LEU A 239 7.46 -9.93 14.86
C LEU A 239 8.81 -10.60 15.07
N ASN A 240 8.89 -11.87 14.68
CA ASN A 240 10.12 -12.64 14.78
C ASN A 240 10.93 -12.44 13.50
N GLY A 241 12.12 -11.87 13.66
CA GLY A 241 13.07 -11.72 12.56
C GLY A 241 13.92 -12.96 12.34
N ARG A 242 14.83 -12.89 11.37
CA ARG A 242 15.84 -13.92 11.10
C ARG A 242 16.77 -14.06 12.33
N GLY A 243 16.63 -15.17 13.06
CA GLY A 243 17.45 -15.49 14.24
C GLY A 243 16.71 -15.45 15.59
N ASP A 244 15.40 -15.72 15.62
CA ASP A 244 14.56 -15.84 16.83
C ASP A 244 14.50 -14.60 17.73
N GLN A 245 14.96 -13.44 17.26
CA GLN A 245 14.74 -12.18 17.96
C GLN A 245 13.30 -11.72 17.74
N SER A 246 12.48 -11.84 18.78
CA SER A 246 11.16 -11.25 18.85
C SER A 246 11.26 -9.76 19.12
N LYS A 247 10.55 -8.96 18.31
CA LYS A 247 10.41 -7.51 18.50
C LYS A 247 8.92 -7.15 18.54
N PRO A 248 8.52 -6.09 19.27
CA PRO A 248 7.15 -5.61 19.22
C PRO A 248 6.72 -5.29 17.79
N TYR A 249 5.46 -5.59 17.46
CA TYR A 249 4.86 -5.13 16.22
C TYR A 249 4.70 -3.61 16.29
N PRO A 250 5.23 -2.84 15.33
CA PRO A 250 5.11 -1.40 15.35
C PRO A 250 3.70 -0.99 14.91
N ALA A 251 3.10 -0.15 15.74
CA ALA A 251 1.88 0.60 15.44
C ALA A 251 2.24 2.09 15.47
N GLU A 252 1.68 2.89 14.56
CA GLU A 252 1.82 4.34 14.62
C GLU A 252 0.78 4.93 15.59
N GLU A 253 1.04 6.12 16.13
CA GLU A 253 0.08 6.82 16.98
C GLU A 253 -1.19 7.14 16.19
N GLY A 254 -2.36 6.85 16.77
CA GLY A 254 -3.64 7.03 16.09
C GLY A 254 -4.02 5.91 15.13
N GLU A 255 -3.29 4.78 15.13
CA GLU A 255 -3.70 3.56 14.42
C GLU A 255 -4.22 2.49 15.40
N ARG A 256 -5.27 1.77 14.99
CA ARG A 256 -5.67 0.50 15.61
C ARG A 256 -5.31 -0.66 14.72
N LEU A 257 -4.91 -1.77 15.36
CA LEU A 257 -4.51 -2.98 14.68
C LEU A 257 -5.64 -4.01 14.69
N PHE A 258 -5.82 -4.68 13.55
CA PHE A 258 -6.83 -5.71 13.38
C PHE A 258 -6.19 -6.96 12.77
N LEU A 259 -6.57 -8.13 13.30
CA LEU A 259 -6.33 -9.40 12.65
C LEU A 259 -7.48 -9.66 11.68
N VAL A 260 -7.16 -9.79 10.41
CA VAL A 260 -8.14 -10.11 9.36
C VAL A 260 -7.84 -11.46 8.75
N THR A 261 -8.88 -12.23 8.50
CA THR A 261 -8.82 -13.48 7.74
C THR A 261 -9.38 -13.23 6.35
N GLU A 262 -8.55 -13.34 5.32
CA GLU A 262 -8.97 -13.10 3.94
C GLU A 262 -9.92 -14.17 3.43
N ASP A 263 -10.90 -13.70 2.66
CA ASP A 263 -11.78 -14.52 1.84
C ASP A 263 -11.76 -13.99 0.39
N PRO A 264 -10.79 -14.44 -0.43
CA PRO A 264 -10.60 -13.94 -1.79
C PRO A 264 -11.76 -14.29 -2.74
N GLY A 265 -12.70 -15.15 -2.33
CA GLY A 265 -13.91 -15.45 -3.11
C GLY A 265 -15.01 -14.40 -2.99
N SER A 266 -15.00 -13.63 -1.90
CA SER A 266 -16.14 -12.76 -1.50
C SER A 266 -16.17 -11.39 -2.20
N GLU A 267 -15.03 -10.89 -2.71
CA GLU A 267 -14.97 -9.56 -3.34
C GLU A 267 -15.77 -9.47 -4.65
N ASN A 268 -15.87 -10.57 -5.40
CA ASN A 268 -16.50 -10.57 -6.73
C ASN A 268 -18.02 -10.78 -6.70
N SER A 269 -18.60 -11.13 -5.55
CA SER A 269 -20.01 -11.48 -5.46
C SER A 269 -20.96 -10.30 -5.19
N ARG A 270 -20.46 -9.15 -4.70
CA ARG A 270 -21.32 -8.02 -4.31
C ARG A 270 -21.38 -6.95 -5.39
N LYS A 271 -22.60 -6.46 -5.66
CA LYS A 271 -22.82 -5.36 -6.61
C LYS A 271 -22.16 -4.08 -6.07
N PRO A 272 -21.64 -3.20 -6.94
CA PRO A 272 -21.21 -1.87 -6.54
C PRO A 272 -22.33 -1.18 -5.74
N GLY A 273 -22.03 -0.73 -4.52
CA GLY A 273 -22.99 -0.07 -3.63
C GLY A 273 -23.72 -0.96 -2.62
N ASP A 274 -23.42 -2.26 -2.58
CA ASP A 274 -23.84 -3.16 -1.50
C ASP A 274 -22.67 -3.48 -0.55
N GLN A 275 -21.77 -2.50 -0.38
CA GLN A 275 -20.59 -2.66 0.45
C GLN A 275 -21.00 -2.61 1.92
N ILE A 276 -20.57 -3.62 2.67
CA ILE A 276 -20.78 -3.68 4.11
C ILE A 276 -19.54 -3.11 4.79
N TYR A 277 -19.80 -2.27 5.77
CA TYR A 277 -18.79 -1.69 6.64
C TYR A 277 -19.03 -2.14 8.07
N MET A 278 -17.97 -2.18 8.85
CA MET A 278 -17.98 -2.45 10.27
C MET A 278 -17.35 -1.29 11.02
N GLU A 279 -18.07 -0.79 12.00
CA GLU A 279 -17.68 0.31 12.86
C GLU A 279 -17.22 -0.25 14.20
N PHE A 280 -15.98 0.05 14.58
CA PHE A 280 -15.38 -0.27 15.86
C PHE A 280 -15.27 1.01 16.68
N PRO A 281 -16.20 1.27 17.61
CA PRO A 281 -16.05 2.39 18.54
C PRO A 281 -14.81 2.17 19.43
N ARG A 282 -14.32 3.26 20.03
CA ARG A 282 -13.25 3.18 21.05
C ARG A 282 -13.71 2.38 22.26
N ASP A 283 -14.90 2.73 22.74
CA ASP A 283 -15.56 2.11 23.88
C ASP A 283 -16.94 1.62 23.41
N GLY A 284 -17.06 0.33 23.07
CA GLY A 284 -18.34 -0.25 22.71
C GLY A 284 -18.23 -1.49 21.85
N GLU A 285 -19.39 -2.05 21.53
CA GLU A 285 -19.51 -3.20 20.64
C GLU A 285 -19.44 -2.75 19.19
N PRO A 286 -18.75 -3.51 18.32
CA PRO A 286 -18.75 -3.22 16.91
C PRO A 286 -20.14 -3.34 16.27
N SER A 287 -20.40 -2.54 15.24
CA SER A 287 -21.69 -2.55 14.53
C SER A 287 -21.49 -2.55 13.02
N TYR A 288 -22.50 -3.04 12.29
CA TYR A 288 -22.46 -3.12 10.83
C TYR A 288 -23.35 -2.05 10.19
N PHE A 289 -22.87 -1.48 9.08
CA PHE A 289 -23.68 -0.55 8.29
C PHE A 289 -23.43 -0.69 6.79
N ARG A 290 -24.39 -0.22 5.99
CA ARG A 290 -24.27 -0.05 4.53
C ARG A 290 -24.36 1.41 4.17
N GLN A 291 -23.62 1.80 3.14
CA GLN A 291 -23.78 3.10 2.49
C GLN A 291 -24.75 2.96 1.31
N PRO A 292 -25.78 3.82 1.19
CA PRO A 292 -26.67 3.80 0.04
C PRO A 292 -25.92 4.19 -1.24
N LEU A 293 -26.36 3.64 -2.38
CA LEU A 293 -25.97 4.17 -3.69
C LEU A 293 -26.57 5.57 -3.84
N ASN A 294 -25.70 6.56 -3.99
CA ASN A 294 -26.08 7.89 -4.49
C ASN A 294 -26.22 7.87 -6.01
#